data_AF-A0A915UGK4-F1
#
_entry.id   AF-A0A915UGK4-F1
#
_cell.length_a   1.000
_cell.length_b   1.000
_cell.length_c   1.000
_cell.angle_alpha   90.00
_cell.angle_beta   90.00
_cell.angle_gamma   90.00
#
_symmetry.space_group_name_H-M   'P 1'
#
loop_
_entity.id
_entity.type
_entity.pdbx_description
1 polymer ?
#
loop_
_entity_poly.entity_id
_entity_poly.type
_entity_poly.pdbx_seq_one_letter_code
_entity_poly.pdbx_strand_id
1 'polypeptide(L)'
;MNPELLLEHQLREIGITPEMLGDVERVPFQARPGHGALGREWPARVEHDDEAVAWASFSSLGRPASSEHAMFVASPNPESLLPAHSSVMDDLGLRLEVDPSGRDLRVISREGAAFQVRPGLGTVEAQVADAAGIARVTLQQDGRFLIESATGMPLVVGWRESRALLLRPVYPWAAPPVEEWTMMTTDRWMQDRLSRGTHADAWTRTSLAGQLARLCEPEERDVAALIASGRLQDLVSEVELAPRRWARALPPTEKAALEQQAVRRAEALGDDLTDLFDTLSADMTEASEAWARLCHRRDDIESVRLLLKEAGTGEALDAVLEATDRTGRAIRINLEASLTSDDERLRRVALGDPSAWWGSTDFEAHYF
;
A
#
# COMPACT_ATOMS: atom_id res chain seq x y z
N MET A 1 -18.80 4.94 30.45
CA MET A 1 -17.37 4.71 30.17
C MET A 1 -17.04 5.37 28.85
N ASN A 2 -15.92 6.07 28.70
CA ASN A 2 -15.54 6.70 27.43
C ASN A 2 -15.40 5.58 26.35
N PRO A 3 -16.10 5.65 25.20
CA PRO A 3 -16.03 4.62 24.15
C PRO A 3 -14.60 4.37 23.64
N GLU A 4 -13.72 5.37 23.71
CA GLU A 4 -12.29 5.24 23.38
C GLU A 4 -11.55 4.38 24.40
N LEU A 5 -11.73 4.62 25.70
CA LEU A 5 -11.11 3.81 26.76
C LEU A 5 -11.57 2.35 26.70
N LEU A 6 -12.84 2.11 26.33
CA LEU A 6 -13.34 0.76 26.10
C LEU A 6 -12.66 0.10 24.90
N LEU A 7 -12.45 0.85 23.81
CA LEU A 7 -11.73 0.34 22.63
C LEU A 7 -10.29 0.00 22.97
N GLU A 8 -9.57 0.90 23.65
CA GLU A 8 -8.19 0.66 24.08
C GLU A 8 -8.07 -0.58 24.97
N HIS A 9 -9.00 -0.77 25.90
CA HIS A 9 -9.03 -1.96 26.74
C HIS A 9 -9.20 -3.23 25.90
N GLN A 10 -10.18 -3.26 24.98
CA GLN A 10 -10.42 -4.41 24.11
C GLN A 10 -9.24 -4.70 23.19
N LEU A 11 -8.57 -3.66 22.67
CA LEU A 11 -7.38 -3.82 21.84
C LEU A 11 -6.23 -4.43 22.63
N ARG A 12 -6.01 -3.99 23.88
CA ARG A 12 -5.00 -4.58 24.76
C ARG A 12 -5.29 -6.05 25.09
N GLU A 13 -6.55 -6.43 25.25
CA GLU A 13 -6.95 -7.83 25.48
C GLU A 13 -6.56 -8.76 24.32
N ILE A 14 -6.50 -8.24 23.09
CA ILE A 14 -6.04 -8.97 21.91
C ILE A 14 -4.59 -8.66 21.52
N GLY A 15 -3.81 -8.05 22.43
CA GLY A 15 -2.39 -7.77 22.23
C GLY A 15 -2.08 -6.61 21.28
N ILE A 16 -3.05 -5.78 20.92
CA ILE A 16 -2.85 -4.56 20.13
C ILE A 16 -2.63 -3.38 21.09
N THR A 17 -1.42 -2.84 21.07
CA THR A 17 -1.04 -1.67 21.86
C THR A 17 -1.30 -0.37 21.08
N PRO A 18 -1.49 0.79 21.75
CA PRO A 18 -1.69 2.06 21.07
C PRO A 18 -0.59 2.42 20.07
N GLU A 19 0.65 2.01 20.33
CA GLU A 19 1.83 2.28 19.49
C GLU A 19 1.82 1.50 18.17
N MET A 20 1.07 0.39 18.11
CA MET A 20 0.88 -0.41 16.89
C MET A 20 -0.17 0.18 15.96
N LEU A 21 -0.95 1.16 16.40
CA LEU A 21 -2.09 1.67 15.63
C LEU A 21 -1.67 2.89 14.79
N GLY A 22 -1.93 2.84 13.49
CA GLY A 22 -1.77 4.01 12.62
C GLY A 22 -2.88 5.04 12.77
N ASP A 23 -2.96 5.98 11.84
CA ASP A 23 -4.01 7.01 11.85
C ASP A 23 -5.39 6.44 11.48
N VAL A 24 -6.44 7.14 11.93
CA VAL A 24 -7.82 6.76 11.60
C VAL A 24 -8.17 7.32 10.22
N GLU A 25 -8.47 6.42 9.28
CA GLU A 25 -9.06 6.77 8.00
C GLU A 25 -10.58 6.74 8.09
N ARG A 26 -11.23 7.81 7.60
CA ARG A 26 -12.70 7.92 7.54
C ARG A 26 -13.20 7.64 6.13
N VAL A 27 -13.88 6.51 5.97
CA VAL A 27 -14.46 6.07 4.70
C VAL A 27 -15.97 6.36 4.69
N PRO A 28 -16.44 7.40 3.97
CA PRO A 28 -17.85 7.78 3.99
C PRO A 28 -18.72 6.72 3.32
N PHE A 29 -19.92 6.49 3.86
CA PHE A 29 -20.93 5.73 3.14
C PHE A 29 -21.38 6.54 1.94
N GLN A 30 -21.19 6.00 0.73
CA GLN A 30 -21.72 6.62 -0.46
C GLN A 30 -23.25 6.60 -0.36
N ALA A 31 -23.86 7.79 -0.27
CA ALA A 31 -25.29 7.88 -0.47
C ALA A 31 -25.56 7.46 -1.92
N ARG A 32 -26.44 6.47 -2.14
CA ARG A 32 -26.93 6.21 -3.49
C ARG A 32 -27.38 7.55 -4.07
N PRO A 33 -26.87 8.00 -5.23
CA PRO A 33 -27.34 9.22 -5.85
C PRO A 33 -28.85 9.06 -5.99
N GLY A 34 -29.59 9.95 -5.33
CA GLY A 34 -31.05 9.90 -5.35
C GLY A 34 -31.49 9.85 -6.81
N HIS A 35 -32.41 8.95 -7.16
CA HIS A 35 -32.88 8.69 -8.52
C HIS A 35 -33.48 9.92 -9.25
N GLY A 36 -33.35 11.14 -8.72
CA GLY A 36 -33.73 12.41 -9.33
C GLY A 36 -32.57 13.30 -9.79
N ALA A 37 -31.30 12.88 -9.67
CA ALA A 37 -30.13 13.65 -10.14
C ALA A 37 -29.52 13.07 -11.43
N LEU A 38 -30.34 12.71 -12.40
CA LEU A 38 -29.90 12.45 -13.78
C LEU A 38 -29.64 13.79 -14.48
N GLY A 39 -28.49 14.40 -14.18
CA GLY A 39 -28.06 15.66 -14.80
C GLY A 39 -26.56 15.92 -14.73
N ARG A 40 -25.76 14.95 -14.29
CA ARG A 40 -24.32 14.92 -14.53
C ARG A 40 -23.98 13.61 -15.19
N GLU A 41 -23.77 13.69 -16.49
CA GLU A 41 -23.23 12.64 -17.32
C GLU A 41 -21.88 12.20 -16.72
N TRP A 42 -21.81 10.95 -16.30
CA TRP A 42 -20.55 10.22 -16.41
C TRP A 42 -20.25 10.13 -17.91
N PRO A 43 -19.02 10.42 -18.38
CA PRO A 43 -18.73 10.36 -19.79
C PRO A 43 -19.01 8.94 -20.28
N ALA A 44 -19.93 8.86 -21.25
CA ALA A 44 -20.24 7.63 -21.95
C ALA A 44 -18.95 7.06 -22.53
N ARG A 45 -18.77 5.76 -22.34
CA ARG A 45 -17.86 4.92 -23.11
C ARG A 45 -18.01 5.31 -24.59
N VAL A 46 -16.97 5.90 -25.16
CA VAL A 46 -16.89 6.10 -26.60
C VAL A 46 -16.56 4.74 -27.19
N GLU A 47 -17.56 4.05 -27.74
CA GLU A 47 -17.31 2.99 -28.71
C GLU A 47 -16.72 3.65 -29.95
N HIS A 48 -15.43 3.40 -30.20
CA HIS A 48 -14.83 3.62 -31.51
C HIS A 48 -14.58 2.28 -32.18
N ASP A 49 -15.32 2.06 -33.27
CA ASP A 49 -14.99 1.09 -34.31
C ASP A 49 -13.74 1.53 -35.09
N ASP A 50 -12.99 0.52 -35.54
CA ASP A 50 -11.95 0.48 -36.58
C ASP A 50 -10.56 1.11 -36.31
N GLU A 51 -9.55 0.27 -36.04
CA GLU A 51 -8.66 -0.25 -37.10
C GLU A 51 -7.77 -1.40 -36.59
N ALA A 52 -7.76 -2.48 -37.37
CA ALA A 52 -7.09 -3.74 -37.08
C ALA A 52 -5.57 -3.69 -37.36
N VAL A 53 -4.75 -4.00 -36.36
CA VAL A 53 -3.38 -4.48 -36.56
C VAL A 53 -3.37 -6.00 -36.34
N ALA A 54 -3.00 -6.70 -37.39
CA ALA A 54 -3.07 -8.15 -37.52
C ALA A 54 -2.18 -8.89 -36.49
N TRP A 55 -2.82 -9.73 -35.66
CA TRP A 55 -2.17 -10.88 -35.05
C TRP A 55 -2.89 -12.17 -35.44
N ALA A 56 -2.07 -13.21 -35.61
CA ALA A 56 -2.30 -14.36 -36.46
C ALA A 56 -3.46 -15.30 -36.05
N SER A 57 -3.98 -15.94 -37.11
CA SER A 57 -5.05 -16.92 -37.19
C SER A 57 -5.00 -18.08 -36.19
N PHE A 58 -6.14 -18.38 -35.56
CA PHE A 58 -6.54 -19.74 -35.22
C PHE A 58 -7.99 -19.99 -35.60
N SER A 59 -8.18 -21.09 -36.33
CA SER A 59 -9.44 -21.48 -36.97
C SER A 59 -10.51 -21.94 -35.98
N SER A 60 -11.73 -21.69 -36.43
CA SER A 60 -13.05 -22.10 -35.96
C SER A 60 -13.20 -23.55 -35.49
N LEU A 61 -14.14 -23.76 -34.55
CA LEU A 61 -15.14 -24.84 -34.60
C LEU A 61 -16.24 -24.65 -33.52
N GLY A 62 -17.51 -24.67 -33.96
CA GLY A 62 -18.63 -25.31 -33.23
C GLY A 62 -19.49 -24.45 -32.29
N ARG A 63 -20.59 -23.89 -32.81
CA ARG A 63 -21.79 -23.54 -32.01
C ARG A 63 -22.79 -24.71 -32.03
N PRO A 64 -23.45 -25.01 -30.90
CA PRO A 64 -24.82 -25.52 -30.97
C PRO A 64 -25.82 -24.73 -30.11
N ALA A 65 -26.99 -24.54 -30.73
CA ALA A 65 -28.37 -24.52 -30.23
C ALA A 65 -28.74 -23.86 -28.88
N SER A 66 -29.52 -22.79 -29.03
CA SER A 66 -30.70 -22.35 -28.26
C SER A 66 -31.21 -23.28 -27.15
N SER A 67 -31.27 -22.75 -25.93
CA SER A 67 -32.05 -23.29 -24.80
C SER A 67 -33.04 -22.26 -24.26
N GLU A 68 -34.12 -22.80 -23.70
CA GLU A 68 -35.41 -22.19 -23.39
C GLU A 68 -35.37 -21.10 -22.31
N HIS A 69 -36.11 -20.01 -22.55
CA HIS A 69 -36.34 -18.95 -21.59
C HIS A 69 -37.28 -19.42 -20.46
N ALA A 70 -36.70 -19.91 -19.37
CA ALA A 70 -37.38 -19.92 -18.07
C ALA A 70 -37.39 -18.49 -17.52
N MET A 71 -38.57 -17.88 -17.41
CA MET A 71 -38.77 -16.64 -16.65
C MET A 71 -38.57 -16.94 -15.16
N PHE A 72 -37.33 -16.81 -14.70
CA PHE A 72 -37.06 -16.62 -13.29
C PHE A 72 -37.54 -15.23 -12.90
N VAL A 73 -38.56 -15.17 -12.04
CA VAL A 73 -38.85 -13.98 -11.24
C VAL A 73 -37.63 -13.81 -10.35
N ALA A 74 -36.72 -12.92 -10.74
CA ALA A 74 -35.58 -12.54 -9.92
C ALA A 74 -36.12 -11.98 -8.60
N SER A 75 -35.91 -12.72 -7.51
CA SER A 75 -36.05 -12.18 -6.17
C SER A 75 -35.33 -10.83 -6.10
N PRO A 76 -35.89 -9.80 -5.43
CA PRO A 76 -35.25 -8.50 -5.32
C PRO A 76 -33.79 -8.69 -4.92
N ASN A 77 -32.89 -8.25 -5.81
CA ASN A 77 -31.47 -8.53 -5.73
C ASN A 77 -30.96 -8.06 -4.35
N PRO A 78 -30.47 -8.96 -3.48
CA PRO A 78 -30.01 -8.58 -2.15
C PRO A 78 -28.97 -7.48 -2.29
N GLU A 79 -29.41 -6.28 -1.90
CA GLU A 79 -28.64 -5.12 -1.46
C GLU A 79 -27.37 -4.82 -2.26
N SER A 80 -27.42 -3.79 -3.11
CA SER A 80 -26.22 -3.30 -3.79
C SER A 80 -25.21 -2.81 -2.74
N LEU A 81 -24.20 -3.62 -2.44
CA LEU A 81 -23.02 -3.14 -1.77
C LEU A 81 -22.36 -2.08 -2.67
N LEU A 82 -21.90 -1.00 -2.06
CA LEU A 82 -21.25 0.10 -2.76
C LEU A 82 -19.74 0.02 -2.46
N PRO A 83 -18.88 0.22 -3.47
CA PRO A 83 -17.45 0.34 -3.25
C PRO A 83 -17.14 1.45 -2.27
N ALA A 84 -16.27 1.16 -1.32
CA ALA A 84 -15.81 2.08 -0.29
C ALA A 84 -14.29 2.22 -0.40
N HIS A 85 -13.85 3.31 -1.01
CA HIS A 85 -12.42 3.57 -1.24
C HIS A 85 -11.69 3.86 0.08
N SER A 86 -10.55 3.20 0.28
CA SER A 86 -9.71 3.38 1.46
C SER A 86 -8.24 3.19 1.09
N SER A 87 -7.41 4.20 1.34
CA SER A 87 -5.98 4.10 1.06
C SER A 87 -5.30 3.04 1.94
N VAL A 88 -5.75 2.86 3.18
CA VAL A 88 -5.27 1.81 4.08
C VAL A 88 -5.53 0.43 3.49
N MET A 89 -6.72 0.22 2.93
CA MET A 89 -7.11 -1.07 2.35
C MET A 89 -6.41 -1.30 1.02
N ASP A 90 -6.30 -0.27 0.18
CA ASP A 90 -5.60 -0.36 -1.10
C ASP A 90 -4.12 -0.69 -0.91
N ASP A 91 -3.46 -0.07 0.08
CA ASP A 91 -2.09 -0.41 0.48
C ASP A 91 -1.91 -1.85 0.98
N LEU A 92 -2.99 -2.49 1.41
CA LEU A 92 -3.00 -3.89 1.84
C LEU A 92 -3.41 -4.87 0.72
N GLY A 93 -3.70 -4.38 -0.49
CA GLY A 93 -4.25 -5.21 -1.58
C GLY A 93 -5.69 -5.67 -1.29
N LEU A 94 -6.43 -4.91 -0.49
CA LEU A 94 -7.79 -5.18 -0.09
C LEU A 94 -8.74 -4.09 -0.59
N ARG A 95 -9.99 -4.46 -0.84
CA ARG A 95 -11.09 -3.54 -1.19
C ARG A 95 -12.27 -3.77 -0.26
N LEU A 96 -13.04 -2.71 -0.03
CA LEU A 96 -14.25 -2.74 0.77
C LEU A 96 -15.47 -2.50 -0.09
N GLU A 97 -16.51 -3.30 0.12
CA GLU A 97 -17.87 -2.98 -0.30
C GLU A 97 -18.75 -2.95 0.94
N VAL A 98 -19.62 -1.94 1.03
CA VAL A 98 -20.47 -1.74 2.20
C VAL A 98 -21.90 -1.46 1.74
N ASP A 99 -22.88 -2.02 2.42
CA ASP A 99 -24.27 -1.67 2.16
C ASP A 99 -24.56 -0.22 2.62
N PRO A 100 -25.63 0.43 2.10
CA PRO A 100 -25.96 1.80 2.48
C PRO A 100 -26.23 2.01 3.97
N SER A 101 -26.56 0.96 4.73
CA SER A 101 -26.76 1.05 6.18
C SER A 101 -25.49 0.82 7.00
N GLY A 102 -24.39 0.41 6.37
CA GLY A 102 -23.15 0.03 7.05
C GLY A 102 -23.29 -1.22 7.91
N ARG A 103 -24.30 -2.06 7.70
CA ARG A 103 -24.51 -3.31 8.42
C ARG A 103 -23.76 -4.46 7.78
N ASP A 104 -23.72 -4.52 6.46
CA ASP A 104 -23.07 -5.60 5.74
C ASP A 104 -21.79 -5.09 5.11
N LEU A 105 -20.70 -5.73 5.49
CA LEU A 105 -19.34 -5.44 5.07
C LEU A 105 -18.84 -6.60 4.24
N ARG A 106 -18.31 -6.30 3.07
CA ARG A 106 -17.55 -7.23 2.26
C ARG A 106 -16.13 -6.73 2.13
N VAL A 107 -15.19 -7.61 2.45
CA VAL A 107 -13.77 -7.38 2.22
C VAL A 107 -13.35 -8.30 1.08
N ILE A 108 -12.63 -7.76 0.10
CA ILE A 108 -12.22 -8.47 -1.11
C ILE A 108 -10.70 -8.34 -1.24
N SER A 109 -9.99 -9.44 -1.41
CA SER A 109 -8.58 -9.39 -1.81
C SER A 109 -8.46 -9.27 -3.33
N ARG A 110 -7.53 -8.43 -3.81
CA ARG A 110 -7.23 -8.28 -5.25
C ARG A 110 -6.57 -9.54 -5.84
N GLU A 111 -5.62 -10.15 -5.13
CA GLU A 111 -4.88 -11.34 -5.60
C GLU A 111 -5.25 -12.66 -4.89
N GLY A 112 -6.37 -12.68 -4.15
CA GLY A 112 -6.77 -13.86 -3.40
C GLY A 112 -5.87 -14.14 -2.18
N ALA A 113 -5.21 -13.12 -1.65
CA ALA A 113 -4.48 -13.20 -0.40
C ALA A 113 -5.41 -13.76 0.69
N ALA A 114 -4.90 -14.72 1.46
CA ALA A 114 -5.69 -15.34 2.51
C ALA A 114 -5.78 -14.39 3.72
N PHE A 115 -7.01 -14.02 4.08
CA PHE A 115 -7.33 -13.19 5.24
C PHE A 115 -8.63 -13.69 5.88
N GLN A 116 -8.93 -13.14 7.06
CA GLN A 116 -10.19 -13.38 7.74
C GLN A 116 -10.71 -12.09 8.37
N VAL A 117 -12.02 -11.99 8.53
CA VAL A 117 -12.68 -10.83 9.14
C VAL A 117 -13.44 -11.30 10.36
N ARG A 118 -13.08 -10.76 11.52
CA ARG A 118 -13.74 -11.03 12.79
C ARG A 118 -14.80 -9.96 13.06
N PRO A 119 -16.08 -10.33 13.21
CA PRO A 119 -17.10 -9.42 13.71
C PRO A 119 -16.82 -9.12 15.20
N GLY A 120 -16.62 -7.86 15.57
CA GLY A 120 -16.15 -7.49 16.90
C GLY A 120 -14.67 -7.82 17.15
N LEU A 121 -14.21 -7.64 18.39
CA LEU A 121 -12.79 -7.75 18.75
C LEU A 121 -12.42 -9.00 19.57
N GLY A 122 -13.35 -9.88 19.94
CA GLY A 122 -12.94 -11.04 20.77
C GLY A 122 -13.93 -12.19 20.95
N THR A 123 -15.21 -12.00 20.67
CA THR A 123 -16.24 -13.01 21.02
C THR A 123 -16.80 -13.79 19.84
N VAL A 124 -16.60 -13.30 18.62
CA VAL A 124 -17.14 -13.93 17.41
C VAL A 124 -16.02 -14.62 16.64
N GLU A 125 -16.35 -15.76 16.05
CA GLU A 125 -15.47 -16.50 15.16
C GLU A 125 -15.14 -15.65 13.92
N ALA A 126 -13.88 -15.72 13.48
CA ALA A 126 -13.45 -15.03 12.28
C ALA A 126 -14.02 -15.72 11.04
N GLN A 127 -14.43 -14.93 10.07
CA GLN A 127 -14.89 -15.43 8.78
C GLN A 127 -13.73 -15.39 7.78
N VAL A 128 -13.27 -16.57 7.38
CA VAL A 128 -12.20 -16.72 6.39
C VAL A 128 -12.72 -16.31 5.01
N ALA A 129 -11.87 -15.64 4.24
CA ALA A 129 -12.15 -15.34 2.84
C ALA A 129 -12.42 -16.63 2.05
N ASP A 130 -13.42 -16.62 1.17
CA ASP A 130 -13.72 -17.76 0.30
C ASP A 130 -12.65 -17.95 -0.80
N ALA A 131 -12.82 -18.97 -1.65
CA ALA A 131 -11.89 -19.24 -2.75
C ALA A 131 -11.81 -18.10 -3.79
N ALA A 132 -12.73 -17.14 -3.76
CA ALA A 132 -12.69 -15.93 -4.58
C ALA A 132 -12.03 -14.74 -3.85
N GLY A 133 -11.45 -14.96 -2.66
CA GLY A 133 -10.83 -13.92 -1.85
C GLY A 133 -11.84 -12.99 -1.17
N ILE A 134 -13.07 -13.45 -0.89
CA ILE A 134 -14.15 -12.61 -0.36
C ILE A 134 -14.57 -13.06 1.05
N ALA A 135 -14.54 -12.16 2.02
CA ALA A 135 -15.15 -12.33 3.34
C ALA A 135 -16.40 -11.44 3.47
N ARG A 136 -17.50 -11.97 4.02
CA ARG A 136 -18.82 -11.29 4.07
C ARG A 136 -19.36 -11.23 5.50
N VAL A 137 -19.16 -10.10 6.18
CA VAL A 137 -19.48 -9.96 7.59
C VAL A 137 -20.66 -9.02 7.81
N THR A 138 -21.64 -9.46 8.61
CA THR A 138 -22.65 -8.57 9.18
C THR A 138 -22.13 -7.99 10.50
N LEU A 139 -22.01 -6.67 10.56
CA LEU A 139 -21.55 -5.91 11.72
C LEU A 139 -22.66 -5.83 12.80
N GLN A 140 -22.33 -6.20 14.04
CA GLN A 140 -23.27 -6.15 15.17
C GLN A 140 -23.62 -4.71 15.59
N GLN A 141 -24.61 -4.54 16.48
CA GLN A 141 -24.80 -3.27 17.20
C GLN A 141 -23.49 -2.97 17.97
N ASP A 142 -22.92 -1.78 17.74
CA ASP A 142 -21.55 -1.32 18.09
C ASP A 142 -20.51 -1.42 16.96
N GLY A 143 -20.76 -2.25 15.95
CA GLY A 143 -20.18 -2.11 14.61
C GLY A 143 -18.67 -2.23 14.46
N ARG A 144 -17.96 -2.79 15.44
CA ARG A 144 -16.50 -3.04 15.40
C ARG A 144 -16.19 -4.32 14.63
N PHE A 145 -15.03 -4.38 14.01
CA PHE A 145 -14.49 -5.57 13.36
C PHE A 145 -12.96 -5.52 13.33
N LEU A 146 -12.36 -6.69 13.13
CA LEU A 146 -10.92 -6.85 12.94
C LEU A 146 -10.66 -7.60 11.64
N ILE A 147 -9.80 -7.06 10.79
CA ILE A 147 -9.26 -7.76 9.62
C ILE A 147 -7.92 -8.35 10.04
N GLU A 148 -7.77 -9.66 9.86
CA GLU A 148 -6.57 -10.41 10.23
C GLU A 148 -6.00 -11.11 9.00
N SER A 149 -4.69 -11.35 8.97
CA SER A 149 -4.08 -12.27 8.02
C SER A 149 -4.61 -13.69 8.23
N ALA A 150 -4.34 -14.60 7.29
CA ALA A 150 -4.59 -16.03 7.48
C ALA A 150 -3.89 -16.65 8.71
N THR A 151 -2.81 -16.02 9.20
CA THR A 151 -2.10 -16.44 10.41
C THR A 151 -2.66 -15.83 11.68
N GLY A 152 -3.74 -15.03 11.59
CA GLY A 152 -4.34 -14.33 12.72
C GLY A 152 -3.63 -13.04 13.13
N MET A 153 -2.71 -12.53 12.30
CA MET A 153 -2.03 -11.26 12.57
C MET A 153 -2.99 -10.10 12.29
N PRO A 154 -3.23 -9.17 13.23
CA PRO A 154 -4.14 -8.05 13.01
C PRO A 154 -3.58 -7.10 11.96
N LEU A 155 -4.43 -6.69 11.02
CA LEU A 155 -4.09 -5.80 9.91
C LEU A 155 -4.83 -4.46 10.01
N VAL A 156 -6.13 -4.51 10.29
CA VAL A 156 -6.99 -3.32 10.37
C VAL A 156 -8.02 -3.51 11.47
N VAL A 157 -8.14 -2.53 12.35
CA VAL A 157 -9.28 -2.38 13.26
C VAL A 157 -10.27 -1.45 12.60
N GLY A 158 -11.50 -1.90 12.43
CA GLY A 158 -12.57 -1.10 11.85
C GLY A 158 -13.74 -0.92 12.78
N TRP A 159 -14.44 0.21 12.66
CA TRP A 159 -15.71 0.40 13.33
C TRP A 159 -16.66 1.31 12.57
N ARG A 160 -17.95 1.11 12.79
CA ARG A 160 -19.00 1.89 12.17
C ARG A 160 -19.34 3.16 12.95
N GLU A 161 -19.41 4.27 12.23
CA GLU A 161 -20.16 5.46 12.61
C GLU A 161 -21.44 5.62 11.77
N SER A 162 -22.33 6.54 12.16
CA SER A 162 -23.63 6.76 11.49
C SER A 162 -23.55 7.05 9.98
N ARG A 163 -22.39 7.47 9.46
CA ARG A 163 -22.20 7.89 8.06
C ARG A 163 -20.87 7.44 7.45
N ALA A 164 -20.09 6.63 8.15
CA ALA A 164 -18.77 6.23 7.70
C ALA A 164 -18.32 4.93 8.37
N LEU A 165 -17.40 4.23 7.73
CA LEU A 165 -16.48 3.33 8.42
C LEU A 165 -15.26 4.12 8.85
N LEU A 166 -14.80 3.86 10.06
CA LEU A 166 -13.50 4.29 10.53
C LEU A 166 -12.58 3.08 10.50
N LEU A 167 -11.44 3.22 9.85
CA LEU A 167 -10.44 2.17 9.69
C LEU A 167 -9.14 2.64 10.32
N ARG A 168 -8.45 1.73 11.00
CA ARG A 168 -7.16 2.01 11.63
C ARG A 168 -6.20 0.86 11.35
N PRO A 169 -5.11 1.06 10.60
CA PRO A 169 -4.16 -0.01 10.34
C PRO A 169 -3.44 -0.41 11.62
N VAL A 170 -3.03 -1.68 11.68
CA VAL A 170 -2.28 -2.27 12.78
C VAL A 170 -0.92 -2.72 12.26
N TYR A 171 0.12 -2.26 12.95
CA TYR A 171 1.51 -2.52 12.65
C TYR A 171 2.14 -3.24 13.84
N PRO A 172 2.27 -4.57 13.80
CA PRO A 172 2.71 -5.35 14.96
C PRO A 172 4.24 -5.37 15.12
N TRP A 173 4.85 -4.18 15.02
CA TRP A 173 6.25 -3.92 15.35
C TRP A 173 6.38 -2.53 15.98
N ALA A 174 7.43 -2.33 16.77
CA ALA A 174 7.70 -1.02 17.34
C ALA A 174 8.12 -0.02 16.25
N ALA A 175 7.44 1.12 16.14
CA ALA A 175 7.85 2.18 15.21
C ALA A 175 9.28 2.68 15.55
N PRO A 176 10.12 2.99 14.55
CA PRO A 176 11.46 3.52 14.80
C PRO A 176 11.41 4.91 15.43
N PRO A 177 12.34 5.24 16.36
CA PRO A 177 12.38 6.52 17.07
C PRO A 177 12.96 7.65 16.19
N VAL A 178 12.27 7.99 15.10
CA VAL A 178 12.70 8.99 14.11
C VAL A 178 12.94 10.39 14.71
N GLU A 179 12.32 10.69 15.85
CA GLU A 179 12.45 11.96 16.58
C GLU A 179 13.87 12.16 17.09
N GLU A 180 14.47 11.09 17.61
CA GLU A 180 15.85 11.10 18.11
C GLU A 180 16.83 11.36 16.96
N TRP A 181 16.58 10.75 15.81
CA TRP A 181 17.46 10.86 14.64
C TRP A 181 17.33 12.21 13.92
N THR A 182 16.14 12.80 13.98
CA THR A 182 15.86 14.14 13.42
C THR A 182 16.78 15.20 14.01
N MET A 183 17.08 15.11 15.32
CA MET A 183 17.92 16.09 16.00
C MET A 183 19.40 15.98 15.62
N MET A 184 19.82 14.86 15.04
CA MET A 184 21.23 14.54 14.85
C MET A 184 21.65 14.50 13.37
N THR A 185 20.71 14.50 12.42
CA THR A 185 21.04 14.60 10.98
C THR A 185 21.39 16.04 10.59
N THR A 186 22.39 16.20 9.73
CA THR A 186 22.79 17.51 9.16
C THR A 186 22.10 17.82 7.83
N ASP A 187 21.46 16.82 7.22
CA ASP A 187 20.73 16.99 5.97
C ASP A 187 19.38 17.67 6.24
N ARG A 188 19.24 18.92 5.80
CA ARG A 188 18.03 19.73 6.02
C ARG A 188 16.78 19.13 5.41
N TRP A 189 16.89 18.51 4.23
CA TRP A 189 15.74 17.91 3.57
C TRP A 189 15.27 16.67 4.34
N MET A 190 16.21 15.82 4.75
CA MET A 190 15.89 14.65 5.57
C MET A 190 15.36 15.06 6.96
N GLN A 191 15.92 16.11 7.55
CA GLN A 191 15.45 16.67 8.82
C GLN A 191 13.98 17.12 8.75
N ASP A 192 13.60 17.85 7.70
CA ASP A 192 12.20 18.26 7.47
C ASP A 192 11.29 17.04 7.28
N ARG A 193 11.73 16.05 6.48
CA ARG A 193 10.98 14.81 6.26
C ARG A 193 10.74 14.02 7.55
N LEU A 194 11.77 13.81 8.37
CA LEU A 194 11.65 13.12 9.65
C LEU A 194 10.79 13.90 10.65
N SER A 195 10.90 15.23 10.67
CA SER A 195 10.08 16.11 11.53
C SER A 195 8.58 15.96 11.20
N ARG A 196 8.23 15.94 9.91
CA ARG A 196 6.83 15.71 9.49
C ARG A 196 6.34 14.30 9.81
N GLY A 197 7.25 13.32 9.84
CA GLY A 197 6.95 11.91 10.13
C GLY A 197 6.89 11.53 11.61
N THR A 198 7.18 12.45 12.53
CA THR A 198 7.23 12.18 13.99
C THR A 198 5.90 11.66 14.54
N HIS A 199 4.78 12.09 13.97
CA HIS A 199 3.45 11.62 14.37
C HIS A 199 2.82 10.67 13.36
N ALA A 200 3.59 10.22 12.37
CA ALA A 200 3.09 9.29 11.39
C ALA A 200 3.03 7.86 11.95
N ASP A 201 2.33 7.01 11.24
CA ASP A 201 2.21 5.61 11.62
C ASP A 201 3.54 4.82 11.52
N ALA A 202 3.53 3.60 12.05
CA ALA A 202 4.74 2.79 12.12
C ALA A 202 5.32 2.49 10.73
N TRP A 203 4.49 2.25 9.72
CA TRP A 203 4.95 2.03 8.35
C TRP A 203 5.69 3.26 7.79
N THR A 204 5.10 4.44 7.92
CA THR A 204 5.67 5.70 7.43
C THR A 204 7.00 5.99 8.14
N ARG A 205 7.05 5.80 9.47
CA ARG A 205 8.28 5.96 10.25
C ARG A 205 9.34 4.93 9.84
N THR A 206 8.96 3.68 9.56
CA THR A 206 9.88 2.65 9.05
C THR A 206 10.40 2.97 7.65
N SER A 207 9.56 3.49 6.74
CA SER A 207 10.02 3.97 5.45
C SER A 207 11.03 5.12 5.60
N LEU A 208 10.73 6.12 6.44
CA LEU A 208 11.65 7.25 6.69
C LEU A 208 12.98 6.80 7.31
N ALA A 209 12.94 5.81 8.21
CA ALA A 209 14.14 5.17 8.74
C ALA A 209 15.01 4.57 7.63
N GLY A 210 14.38 3.91 6.64
CA GLY A 210 15.05 3.31 5.51
C GLY A 210 15.61 4.35 4.53
N GLN A 211 14.87 5.44 4.31
CA GLN A 211 15.34 6.58 3.50
C GLN A 211 16.60 7.20 4.12
N LEU A 212 16.59 7.42 5.45
CA LEU A 212 17.77 7.89 6.17
C LEU A 212 18.94 6.91 6.03
N ALA A 213 18.70 5.60 6.21
CA ALA A 213 19.75 4.59 6.07
C ALA A 213 20.37 4.56 4.67
N ARG A 214 19.56 4.70 3.62
CA ARG A 214 19.99 4.73 2.21
C ARG A 214 20.82 5.97 1.89
N LEU A 215 20.40 7.15 2.36
CA LEU A 215 21.13 8.39 2.07
C LEU A 215 22.46 8.49 2.81
N CYS A 216 22.60 7.76 3.91
CA CYS A 216 23.84 7.67 4.67
C CYS A 216 24.65 6.41 4.31
N GLU A 217 24.36 5.78 3.17
CA GLU A 217 25.22 4.74 2.62
C GLU A 217 26.47 5.40 2.02
N PRO A 218 27.67 5.10 2.53
CA PRO A 218 28.89 5.68 1.97
C PRO A 218 29.12 5.17 0.57
N GLU A 219 29.60 6.03 -0.33
CA GLU A 219 29.99 5.59 -1.67
C GLU A 219 31.10 4.55 -1.58
N GLU A 220 31.08 3.53 -2.43
CA GLU A 220 32.09 2.44 -2.43
C GLU A 220 33.54 2.98 -2.47
N ARG A 221 33.74 4.11 -3.15
CA ARG A 221 35.03 4.80 -3.26
C ARG A 221 35.51 5.35 -1.92
N ASP A 222 34.60 5.90 -1.12
CA ASP A 222 34.90 6.41 0.21
C ASP A 222 35.24 5.27 1.16
N VAL A 223 34.49 4.16 1.10
CA VAL A 223 34.78 2.97 1.90
C VAL A 223 36.18 2.43 1.62
N ALA A 224 36.56 2.28 0.34
CA ALA A 224 37.90 1.80 -0.03
C ALA A 224 39.02 2.73 0.46
N ALA A 225 38.86 4.05 0.29
CA ALA A 225 39.82 5.05 0.76
C ALA A 225 39.95 5.06 2.29
N LEU A 226 38.86 4.80 3.01
CA LEU A 226 38.81 4.82 4.47
C LEU A 226 39.32 3.53 5.10
N ILE A 227 39.09 2.38 4.45
CA ILE A 227 39.79 1.12 4.77
C ILE A 227 41.30 1.33 4.60
N ALA A 228 41.74 1.91 3.48
CA ALA A 228 43.15 2.14 3.21
C ALA A 228 43.82 3.11 4.20
N SER A 229 43.06 4.03 4.81
CA SER A 229 43.57 4.98 5.79
C SER A 229 43.40 4.53 7.26
N GLY A 230 42.76 3.38 7.52
CA GLY A 230 42.52 2.89 8.89
C GLY A 230 41.52 3.74 9.68
N ARG A 231 40.66 4.49 9.00
CA ARG A 231 39.70 5.45 9.57
C ARG A 231 38.25 5.03 9.37
N LEU A 232 37.99 3.73 9.28
CA LEU A 232 36.64 3.20 9.06
C LEU A 232 35.66 3.63 10.16
N GLN A 233 36.15 3.80 11.39
CA GLN A 233 35.37 4.31 12.53
C GLN A 233 34.95 5.78 12.43
N ASP A 234 35.58 6.57 11.56
CA ASP A 234 35.25 7.99 11.38
C ASP A 234 34.18 8.22 10.31
N LEU A 235 33.75 7.13 9.65
CA LEU A 235 33.05 7.16 8.37
C LEU A 235 31.55 7.34 8.53
N VAL A 236 30.98 6.82 9.61
CA VAL A 236 29.54 6.79 9.78
C VAL A 236 29.19 7.28 11.16
N SER A 237 28.47 8.40 11.21
CA SER A 237 27.94 8.93 12.45
C SER A 237 27.04 7.89 13.12
N GLU A 238 27.02 7.86 14.46
CA GLU A 238 26.14 6.98 15.23
C GLU A 238 24.66 7.09 14.80
N VAL A 239 24.28 8.26 14.31
CA VAL A 239 22.97 8.61 13.75
C VAL A 239 22.66 7.82 12.49
N GLU A 240 23.63 7.75 11.59
CA GLU A 240 23.51 7.15 10.26
C GLU A 240 23.44 5.62 10.35
N LEU A 241 24.01 5.04 11.42
CA LEU A 241 23.86 3.64 11.76
C LEU A 241 22.59 3.33 12.56
N ALA A 242 21.92 4.33 13.13
CA ALA A 242 20.81 4.11 14.06
C ALA A 242 19.63 3.34 13.43
N PRO A 243 19.15 3.66 12.20
CA PRO A 243 18.09 2.89 11.56
C PRO A 243 18.46 1.41 11.34
N ARG A 244 19.69 1.14 10.87
CA ARG A 244 20.19 -0.22 10.63
C ARG A 244 20.28 -1.02 11.93
N ARG A 245 20.69 -0.39 13.04
CA ARG A 245 20.73 -1.02 14.37
C ARG A 245 19.33 -1.32 14.89
N TRP A 246 18.40 -0.39 14.75
CA TRP A 246 16.99 -0.59 15.11
C TRP A 246 16.43 -1.82 14.36
N ALA A 247 16.61 -1.89 13.04
CA ALA A 247 16.10 -3.01 12.23
C ALA A 247 16.70 -4.36 12.67
N ARG A 248 18.00 -4.41 12.96
CA ARG A 248 18.68 -5.61 13.48
C ARG A 248 18.14 -6.05 14.84
N ALA A 249 17.77 -5.10 15.70
CA ALA A 249 17.30 -5.34 17.06
C ALA A 249 15.84 -5.80 17.14
N LEU A 250 15.07 -5.72 16.06
CA LEU A 250 13.68 -6.20 16.03
C LEU A 250 13.59 -7.69 16.42
N PRO A 251 12.59 -8.08 17.23
CA PRO A 251 12.29 -9.49 17.45
C PRO A 251 11.96 -10.24 16.15
N PRO A 252 12.19 -11.56 16.05
CA PRO A 252 11.88 -12.33 14.84
C PRO A 252 10.42 -12.22 14.38
N THR A 253 9.48 -12.13 15.33
CA THR A 253 8.05 -11.96 15.03
C THR A 253 7.74 -10.61 14.40
N GLU A 254 8.39 -9.54 14.87
CA GLU A 254 8.24 -8.19 14.32
C GLU A 254 8.90 -8.08 12.93
N LYS A 255 10.05 -8.73 12.73
CA LYS A 255 10.70 -8.83 11.40
C LYS A 255 9.79 -9.52 10.39
N ALA A 256 9.21 -10.66 10.77
CA ALA A 256 8.29 -11.40 9.91
C ALA A 256 7.03 -10.59 9.59
N ALA A 257 6.48 -9.87 10.57
CA ALA A 257 5.34 -8.98 10.36
C ALA A 257 5.66 -7.82 9.40
N LEU A 258 6.81 -7.17 9.57
CA LEU A 258 7.25 -6.08 8.71
C LEU A 258 7.47 -6.57 7.27
N GLU A 259 8.10 -7.74 7.08
CA GLU A 259 8.26 -8.37 5.76
C GLU A 259 6.91 -8.69 5.14
N GLN A 260 5.99 -9.31 5.89
CA GLN A 260 4.65 -9.62 5.38
C GLN A 260 3.90 -8.36 4.95
N GLN A 261 4.01 -7.26 5.71
CA GLN A 261 3.41 -5.98 5.32
C GLN A 261 4.05 -5.42 4.05
N ALA A 262 5.38 -5.46 3.95
CA ALA A 262 6.10 -4.97 2.79
C ALA A 262 5.76 -5.76 1.52
N VAL A 263 5.63 -7.09 1.64
CA VAL A 263 5.18 -7.99 0.55
C VAL A 263 3.80 -7.56 0.05
N ARG A 264 2.80 -7.40 0.92
CA ARG A 264 1.46 -6.98 0.48
C ARG A 264 1.43 -5.61 -0.18
N ARG A 265 2.21 -4.67 0.33
CA ARG A 265 2.34 -3.33 -0.27
C ARG A 265 3.01 -3.40 -1.65
N ALA A 266 3.94 -4.33 -1.85
CA ALA A 266 4.57 -4.58 -3.15
C ALA A 266 3.61 -5.26 -4.15
N GLU A 267 2.82 -6.24 -3.70
CA GLU A 267 1.75 -6.86 -4.51
C GLU A 267 0.73 -5.80 -4.94
N ALA A 268 0.23 -4.99 -3.99
CA ALA A 268 -0.68 -3.89 -4.28
C ALA A 268 -0.08 -2.84 -5.24
N LEU A 269 1.21 -2.57 -5.15
CA LEU A 269 1.91 -1.72 -6.11
C LEU A 269 1.94 -2.34 -7.51
N GLY A 270 2.15 -3.66 -7.63
CA GLY A 270 2.09 -4.39 -8.89
C GLY A 270 0.70 -4.32 -9.56
N ASP A 271 -0.36 -4.48 -8.76
CA ASP A 271 -1.74 -4.29 -9.20
C ASP A 271 -1.97 -2.87 -9.74
N ASP A 272 -1.61 -1.85 -8.96
CA ASP A 272 -1.84 -0.46 -9.34
C ASP A 272 -1.02 -0.04 -10.56
N LEU A 273 0.17 -0.62 -10.76
CA LEU A 273 0.94 -0.46 -11.99
C LEU A 273 0.21 -1.07 -13.20
N THR A 274 -0.41 -2.24 -13.02
CA THR A 274 -1.16 -2.91 -14.08
C THR A 274 -2.42 -2.10 -14.44
N ASP A 275 -3.16 -1.64 -13.43
CA ASP A 275 -4.32 -0.76 -13.60
C ASP A 275 -3.92 0.55 -14.31
N LEU A 276 -2.78 1.15 -13.94
CA LEU A 276 -2.25 2.32 -14.63
C LEU A 276 -1.95 2.01 -16.10
N PHE A 277 -1.24 0.90 -16.37
CA PHE A 277 -0.86 0.50 -17.74
C PHE A 277 -2.09 0.35 -18.65
N ASP A 278 -3.15 -0.27 -18.15
CA ASP A 278 -4.40 -0.49 -18.88
C ASP A 278 -5.16 0.82 -19.15
N THR A 279 -4.93 1.86 -18.34
CA THR A 279 -5.64 3.15 -18.40
C THR A 279 -4.83 4.28 -19.03
N LEU A 280 -3.55 4.05 -19.40
CA LEU A 280 -2.63 5.06 -19.96
C LEU A 280 -3.17 5.85 -21.18
N SER A 281 -4.17 5.32 -21.90
CA SER A 281 -4.71 5.94 -23.12
C SER A 281 -5.74 7.05 -22.89
N ALA A 282 -6.27 7.21 -21.67
CA ALA A 282 -7.45 8.06 -21.44
C ALA A 282 -7.13 9.51 -21.03
N ASP A 283 -6.17 9.72 -20.11
CA ASP A 283 -5.78 11.05 -19.60
C ASP A 283 -4.33 11.04 -19.11
N MET A 284 -3.45 11.74 -19.82
CA MET A 284 -2.02 11.80 -19.48
C MET A 284 -1.72 12.58 -18.19
N THR A 285 -2.59 13.52 -17.78
CA THR A 285 -2.38 14.30 -16.56
C THR A 285 -2.64 13.42 -15.34
N GLU A 286 -3.78 12.74 -15.32
CA GLU A 286 -4.14 11.79 -14.27
C GLU A 286 -3.13 10.64 -14.19
N ALA A 287 -2.70 10.11 -15.35
CA ALA A 287 -1.67 9.10 -15.43
C ALA A 287 -0.33 9.56 -14.84
N SER A 288 0.08 10.82 -15.09
CA SER A 288 1.32 11.39 -14.55
C SER A 288 1.27 11.54 -13.03
N GLU A 289 0.15 12.02 -12.49
CA GLU A 289 -0.03 12.10 -11.03
C GLU A 289 -0.07 10.72 -10.38
N ALA A 290 -0.77 9.76 -11.00
CA ALA A 290 -0.78 8.36 -10.57
C ALA A 290 0.62 7.76 -10.56
N TRP A 291 1.37 7.95 -11.65
CA TRP A 291 2.74 7.49 -11.78
C TRP A 291 3.64 8.04 -10.66
N ALA A 292 3.60 9.35 -10.38
CA ALA A 292 4.38 9.95 -9.30
C ALA A 292 4.05 9.32 -7.93
N ARG A 293 2.77 9.06 -7.64
CA ARG A 293 2.36 8.36 -6.41
C ARG A 293 2.90 6.93 -6.35
N LEU A 294 2.89 6.20 -7.46
CA LEU A 294 3.46 4.84 -7.53
C LEU A 294 4.98 4.86 -7.33
N CYS A 295 5.69 5.86 -7.88
CA CYS A 295 7.12 6.04 -7.64
C CYS A 295 7.44 6.29 -6.16
N HIS A 296 6.65 7.13 -5.48
CA HIS A 296 6.80 7.34 -4.03
C HIS A 296 6.56 6.06 -3.23
N ARG A 297 5.51 5.31 -3.54
CA ARG A 297 5.20 4.04 -2.86
C ARG A 297 6.30 3.01 -3.09
N ARG A 298 6.84 2.92 -4.32
CA ARG A 298 7.99 2.04 -4.61
C ARG A 298 9.22 2.43 -3.81
N ASP A 299 9.50 3.72 -3.67
CA ASP A 299 10.61 4.22 -2.87
C ASP A 299 10.43 3.96 -1.36
N ASP A 300 9.19 4.04 -0.86
CA ASP A 300 8.86 3.64 0.51
C ASP A 300 9.18 2.16 0.73
N ILE A 301 8.76 1.29 -0.20
CA ILE A 301 9.02 -0.15 -0.14
C ILE A 301 10.53 -0.44 -0.26
N GLU A 302 11.27 0.26 -1.13
CA GLU A 302 12.74 0.09 -1.25
C GLU A 302 13.45 0.43 0.06
N SER A 303 12.98 1.48 0.72
CA SER A 303 13.53 1.94 1.99
C SER A 303 13.32 0.90 3.08
N VAL A 304 12.13 0.29 3.15
CA VAL A 304 11.86 -0.82 4.06
C VAL A 304 12.66 -2.08 3.69
N ARG A 305 12.78 -2.39 2.41
CA ARG A 305 13.57 -3.52 1.88
C ARG A 305 15.01 -3.47 2.37
N LEU A 306 15.66 -2.30 2.33
CA LEU A 306 17.01 -2.14 2.87
C LEU A 306 17.08 -2.52 4.36
N LEU A 307 16.12 -2.06 5.17
CA LEU A 307 16.07 -2.40 6.59
C LEU A 307 15.81 -3.90 6.84
N LEU A 308 14.98 -4.54 6.01
CA LEU A 308 14.75 -5.99 6.09
C LEU A 308 16.04 -6.78 5.79
N LYS A 309 16.82 -6.35 4.79
CA LYS A 309 18.13 -6.96 4.49
C LYS A 309 19.09 -6.82 5.68
N GLU A 310 19.17 -5.65 6.29
CA GLU A 310 19.94 -5.41 7.52
C GLU A 310 19.47 -6.32 8.67
N ALA A 311 18.15 -6.55 8.76
CA ALA A 311 17.54 -7.43 9.74
C ALA A 311 17.77 -8.93 9.47
N GLY A 312 18.30 -9.31 8.31
CA GLY A 312 18.53 -10.69 7.87
C GLY A 312 17.29 -11.39 7.32
N THR A 313 16.36 -10.63 6.74
CA THR A 313 15.09 -11.12 6.14
C THR A 313 14.82 -10.38 4.82
N GLY A 314 13.68 -10.60 4.17
CA GLY A 314 13.28 -9.84 2.97
C GLY A 314 13.35 -10.61 1.65
N GLU A 315 13.66 -11.91 1.69
CA GLU A 315 13.69 -12.76 0.49
C GLU A 315 12.33 -12.83 -0.20
N ALA A 316 11.22 -12.85 0.56
CA ALA A 316 9.88 -12.88 -0.02
C ALA A 316 9.56 -11.56 -0.73
N LEU A 317 9.97 -10.43 -0.13
CA LEU A 317 9.81 -9.11 -0.73
C LEU A 317 10.62 -8.97 -2.02
N ASP A 318 11.86 -9.46 -2.04
CA ASP A 318 12.72 -9.43 -3.23
C ASP A 318 12.05 -10.15 -4.42
N ALA A 319 11.43 -11.31 -4.18
CA ALA A 319 10.74 -12.07 -5.22
C ALA A 319 9.55 -11.30 -5.82
N VAL A 320 8.73 -10.64 -5.00
CA VAL A 320 7.57 -9.85 -5.46
C VAL A 320 8.01 -8.58 -6.20
N LEU A 321 9.04 -7.91 -5.70
CA LEU A 321 9.57 -6.70 -6.31
C LEU A 321 10.16 -6.96 -7.69
N GLU A 322 10.73 -8.13 -7.97
CA GLU A 322 11.27 -8.45 -9.29
C GLU A 322 10.20 -8.34 -10.39
N ALA A 323 9.01 -8.90 -10.15
CA ALA A 323 7.89 -8.84 -11.08
C ALA A 323 7.35 -7.41 -11.20
N THR A 324 7.13 -6.75 -10.06
CA THR A 324 6.66 -5.35 -9.98
C THR A 324 7.58 -4.40 -10.74
N ASP A 325 8.91 -4.54 -10.58
CA ASP A 325 9.90 -3.70 -11.22
C ASP A 325 9.98 -3.96 -12.74
N ARG A 326 9.65 -5.16 -13.21
CA ARG A 326 9.53 -5.45 -14.64
C ARG A 326 8.38 -4.67 -15.26
N THR A 327 7.22 -4.64 -14.60
CA THR A 327 6.03 -3.88 -15.03
C THR A 327 6.30 -2.37 -14.97
N GLY A 328 6.88 -1.86 -13.88
CA GLY A 328 7.25 -0.45 -13.74
C GLY A 328 8.20 0.03 -14.84
N ARG A 329 9.23 -0.77 -15.18
CA ARG A 329 10.12 -0.47 -16.32
C ARG A 329 9.38 -0.42 -17.66
N ALA A 330 8.44 -1.32 -17.89
CA ALA A 330 7.65 -1.33 -19.13
C ALA A 330 6.75 -0.08 -19.24
N ILE A 331 6.09 0.32 -18.14
CA ILE A 331 5.27 1.53 -18.10
C ILE A 331 6.12 2.77 -18.35
N ARG A 332 7.28 2.88 -17.69
CA ARG A 332 8.20 4.02 -17.85
C ARG A 332 8.61 4.27 -19.30
N ILE A 333 8.75 3.22 -20.12
CA ILE A 333 9.10 3.37 -21.54
C ILE A 333 7.95 4.00 -22.34
N ASN A 334 6.70 3.75 -21.93
CA ASN A 334 5.49 4.22 -22.63
C ASN A 334 4.99 5.57 -22.11
N LEU A 335 5.34 5.94 -20.87
CA LEU A 335 5.08 7.26 -20.33
C LEU A 335 6.14 8.23 -20.87
N GLU A 336 5.73 9.11 -21.78
CA GLU A 336 6.49 10.31 -22.17
C GLU A 336 6.50 11.38 -21.05
N ALA A 337 6.10 10.99 -19.83
CA ALA A 337 6.09 11.85 -18.67
C ALA A 337 7.51 12.00 -18.12
N SER A 338 8.13 13.15 -18.36
CA SER A 338 9.21 13.60 -17.50
C SER A 338 8.66 13.79 -16.09
N LEU A 339 9.13 12.98 -15.14
CA LEU A 339 8.92 13.28 -13.73
C LEU A 339 9.69 14.56 -13.43
N THR A 340 8.94 15.63 -13.14
CA THR A 340 9.48 16.96 -12.89
C THR A 340 10.66 16.91 -11.94
N SER A 341 11.77 17.56 -12.32
CA SER A 341 13.00 17.66 -11.52
C SER A 341 12.82 18.29 -10.12
N ASP A 342 11.66 18.88 -9.84
CA ASP A 342 11.30 19.52 -8.57
C ASP A 342 11.07 18.53 -7.41
N ASP A 343 10.90 17.23 -7.70
CA ASP A 343 10.75 16.22 -6.66
C ASP A 343 12.11 15.78 -6.09
N GLU A 344 12.55 16.47 -5.05
CA GLU A 344 13.80 16.20 -4.33
C GLU A 344 13.92 14.74 -3.86
N ARG A 345 12.81 14.07 -3.53
CA ARG A 345 12.82 12.66 -3.11
C ARG A 345 13.26 11.78 -4.27
N LEU A 346 12.58 11.90 -5.40
CA LEU A 346 12.85 11.07 -6.58
C LEU A 346 14.17 11.43 -7.26
N ARG A 347 14.61 12.70 -7.15
CA ARG A 347 15.93 13.14 -7.59
C ARG A 347 17.04 12.43 -6.83
N ARG A 348 16.94 12.32 -5.51
CA ARG A 348 17.92 11.60 -4.67
C ARG A 348 17.98 10.11 -4.97
N VAL A 349 16.83 9.48 -5.21
CA VAL A 349 16.77 8.09 -5.69
C VAL A 349 17.59 7.95 -6.97
N ALA A 350 17.35 8.82 -7.96
CA ALA A 350 18.01 8.75 -9.25
C ALA A 350 19.53 8.98 -9.14
N LEU A 351 19.99 9.81 -8.19
CA LEU A 351 21.41 10.01 -7.92
C LEU A 351 22.07 8.79 -7.27
N GLY A 352 21.40 8.15 -6.30
CA GLY A 352 21.93 6.98 -5.60
C GLY A 352 21.85 5.68 -6.41
N ASP A 353 20.79 5.55 -7.22
CA ASP A 353 20.58 4.43 -8.14
C ASP A 353 20.00 4.94 -9.47
N PRO A 354 20.85 5.27 -10.45
CA PRO A 354 20.40 5.71 -11.77
C PRO A 354 19.57 4.67 -12.54
N SER A 355 19.61 3.39 -12.12
CA SER A 355 18.84 2.31 -12.74
C SER A 355 17.44 2.15 -12.16
N ALA A 356 17.15 2.82 -11.03
CA ALA A 356 15.84 2.80 -10.40
C ALA A 356 14.80 3.41 -11.35
N TRP A 357 13.82 2.58 -11.75
CA TRP A 357 12.80 3.03 -12.69
C TRP A 357 11.90 4.13 -12.08
N TRP A 358 11.79 4.17 -10.75
CA TRP A 358 11.00 5.14 -9.99
C TRP A 358 11.75 6.43 -9.62
N GLY A 359 13.02 6.57 -10.00
CA GLY A 359 13.75 7.83 -9.86
C GLY A 359 13.34 8.87 -10.92
N SER A 360 13.63 10.16 -10.66
CA SER A 360 13.42 11.22 -11.65
C SER A 360 14.25 10.97 -12.91
N THR A 361 13.66 11.22 -14.07
CA THR A 361 14.26 10.97 -15.40
C THR A 361 14.89 12.22 -16.02
N ASP A 362 14.63 13.40 -15.46
CA ASP A 362 15.14 14.68 -15.95
C ASP A 362 16.61 14.87 -15.53
N PHE A 363 17.50 14.10 -16.14
CA PHE A 363 18.94 14.33 -16.07
C PHE A 363 19.43 15.39 -17.07
N GLU A 364 18.55 15.91 -17.94
CA GLU A 364 18.92 16.83 -19.02
C GLU A 364 19.49 18.19 -18.57
N ALA A 365 19.53 18.53 -17.28
CA ALA A 365 19.91 19.88 -16.85
C ALA A 365 21.36 20.08 -16.35
N HIS A 366 22.15 19.05 -16.02
CA HIS A 366 23.41 19.28 -15.27
C HIS A 366 24.63 18.45 -15.68
N TYR A 367 24.83 18.19 -16.98
CA TYR A 367 26.19 18.02 -17.50
C TYR A 367 26.82 19.41 -17.70
N PHE A 368 27.42 19.94 -16.64
CA PHE A 368 28.39 21.05 -16.68
C PHE A 368 29.79 20.53 -16.39
#